data_AF-A2RNC9-F1
#
_entry.id   AF-A2RNC9-F1
#
_cell.length_a   1.000
_cell.length_b   1.000
_cell.length_c   1.000
_cell.angle_alpha   90.00
_cell.angle_beta   90.00
_cell.angle_gamma   90.00
#
_symmetry.space_group_name_H-M   'P 1'
#
loop_
_entity.id
_entity.type
_entity.pdbx_description
1 polymer ?
#
loop_
_entity_poly.entity_id
_entity_poly.type
_entity_poly.pdbx_seq_one_letter_code
_entity_poly.pdbx_strand_id
1 'polypeptide(L)'
;MTDQLDKLVAETPQENVRSPKPKIEDFTDYGQDGKKVVDVAGYQDSLKDWLEQEKEIINSPDYVKANTQTLRAVRKLFFEHRNLFLSTPKEDGKPPKSLSPLETARIIYKTLKVIKLDHQSGLLGIYNHELGIYETNENFFHRLIYWLEPSYSQARSKEVLFKLETLAEVKQQTAEAHLIPVANGIFNKKTQQLEPFSPSYVFTSTIATKYNAKAKAPNINGWNIDDWLNDLMSGDEELVKLLWQVISASTNGNYSYRKGVWLVGKGNDGKGTFQSLIMNLIGRENVASVKAEQFAERFALSQVVGKTCIIGDDSQVSYLDNAGNYFSVVTGDPVPIEAKGKQPTLAVFNKLVIQSTNFLPKFRNKSNGTYRRLLIVPFEKSFTADNDNWKIKDDYIKRKDVLEYVLKIALSLNFDKFDEPKATKGLLDDFKISNDNVLAFVNDIFDEFVSDFLPTTFLSALYRAWCEDEGIKPFTKREFENKLPDHIKEKWIKTTQRPNSAGFNRAIDLHRAEEYELFRRLFHWDDDKQKKVAKGYLRKKK
;
A
#
# COMPACT_ATOMS: atom_id res chain seq x y z
N MET A 1 64.43 16.94 1.82
CA MET A 1 63.10 17.56 1.62
C MET A 1 62.55 17.28 0.23
N THR A 2 63.36 17.31 -0.82
CA THR A 2 62.98 16.95 -2.20
C THR A 2 62.53 15.50 -2.35
N ASP A 3 63.25 14.54 -1.76
CA ASP A 3 62.93 13.10 -1.84
C ASP A 3 61.60 12.69 -1.15
N GLN A 4 61.11 13.51 -0.22
CA GLN A 4 59.81 13.30 0.45
C GLN A 4 58.66 13.94 -0.34
N LEU A 5 58.91 15.04 -1.06
CA LEU A 5 57.94 15.64 -1.97
C LEU A 5 57.66 14.74 -3.17
N ASP A 6 58.70 14.14 -3.75
CA ASP A 6 58.53 13.26 -4.93
C ASP A 6 57.76 11.98 -4.60
N LYS A 7 57.90 11.46 -3.37
CA LYS A 7 57.08 10.35 -2.86
C LYS A 7 55.64 10.77 -2.56
N LEU A 8 55.41 11.97 -2.02
CA LEU A 8 54.06 12.51 -1.79
C LEU A 8 53.31 12.80 -3.10
N VAL A 9 54.01 13.23 -4.15
CA VAL A 9 53.44 13.43 -5.49
C VAL A 9 53.09 12.09 -6.16
N ALA A 10 53.89 11.03 -5.93
CA ALA A 10 53.59 9.68 -6.42
C ALA A 10 52.42 8.99 -5.68
N GLU A 11 52.14 9.39 -4.43
CA GLU A 11 51.01 8.91 -3.61
C GLU A 11 49.74 9.77 -3.77
N THR A 12 49.82 10.88 -4.50
CA THR A 12 48.63 11.66 -4.86
C THR A 12 47.89 10.93 -5.98
N PRO A 13 46.59 10.60 -5.85
CA PRO A 13 45.82 10.06 -6.97
C PRO A 13 45.95 11.06 -8.13
N GLN A 14 46.61 10.66 -9.22
CA GLN A 14 46.53 11.44 -10.44
C GLN A 14 45.05 11.51 -10.80
N GLU A 15 44.44 12.69 -10.68
CA GLU A 15 43.18 12.94 -11.38
C GLU A 15 43.46 12.55 -12.83
N ASN A 16 42.74 11.54 -13.35
CA ASN A 16 42.81 11.19 -14.76
C ASN A 16 42.37 12.43 -15.55
N VAL A 17 43.32 13.27 -15.94
CA VAL A 17 43.07 14.48 -16.71
C VAL A 17 42.60 14.02 -18.07
N ARG A 18 41.29 14.14 -18.29
CA ARG A 18 40.63 13.72 -19.53
C ARG A 18 41.22 14.52 -20.70
N SER A 19 41.90 13.83 -21.62
CA SER A 19 42.53 14.45 -22.79
C SER A 19 41.50 15.23 -23.62
N PRO A 20 41.82 16.45 -24.09
CA PRO A 20 40.92 17.19 -24.95
C PRO A 20 40.74 16.44 -26.28
N LYS A 21 39.52 16.50 -26.84
CA LYS A 21 39.24 15.90 -28.14
C LYS A 21 40.15 16.55 -29.21
N PRO A 22 40.90 15.76 -30.00
CA PRO A 22 41.74 16.28 -31.08
C PRO A 22 40.92 17.13 -32.05
N LYS A 23 41.43 18.30 -32.44
CA LYS A 23 40.84 19.13 -33.49
C LYS A 23 41.66 19.03 -34.75
N ILE A 24 41.01 19.02 -35.91
CA ILE A 24 41.72 18.98 -37.20
C ILE A 24 42.63 20.20 -37.41
N GLU A 25 42.34 21.30 -36.72
CA GLU A 25 43.16 22.51 -36.67
C GLU A 25 44.55 22.25 -36.06
N ASP A 26 44.64 21.34 -35.09
CA ASP A 26 45.90 20.97 -34.42
C ASP A 26 46.84 20.16 -35.34
N PHE A 27 46.31 19.67 -36.47
CA PHE A 27 47.01 18.90 -37.50
C PHE A 27 47.08 19.67 -38.83
N THR A 28 46.90 20.99 -38.78
CA THR A 28 46.93 21.86 -39.94
C THR A 28 48.14 22.79 -39.88
N ASP A 29 49.05 22.68 -40.84
CA ASP A 29 50.18 23.60 -41.03
C ASP A 29 49.93 24.58 -42.18
N TYR A 30 50.41 25.81 -42.01
CA TYR A 30 50.42 26.84 -43.04
C TYR A 30 51.85 27.02 -43.56
N GLY A 31 52.08 26.63 -44.81
CA GLY A 31 53.38 26.86 -45.46
C GLY A 31 53.65 28.35 -45.70
N GLN A 32 54.92 28.71 -45.95
CA GLN A 32 55.35 30.10 -46.22
C GLN A 32 54.61 30.75 -47.41
N ASP A 33 54.02 29.95 -48.29
CA ASP A 33 53.27 30.37 -49.48
C ASP A 33 51.75 30.56 -49.21
N GLY A 34 51.30 30.39 -47.95
CA GLY A 34 49.89 30.43 -47.56
C GLY A 34 49.09 29.17 -47.90
N LYS A 35 49.73 28.11 -48.45
CA LYS A 35 49.07 26.82 -48.70
C LYS A 35 48.86 26.05 -47.40
N LYS A 36 47.61 25.60 -47.20
CA LYS A 36 47.18 24.76 -46.08
C LYS A 36 47.54 23.31 -46.35
N VAL A 37 48.32 22.70 -45.45
CA VAL A 37 48.63 21.26 -45.45
C VAL A 37 47.98 20.65 -44.20
N VAL A 38 47.17 19.61 -44.37
CA VAL A 38 46.48 18.95 -43.25
C VAL A 38 46.97 17.52 -43.15
N ASP A 39 47.50 17.13 -41.99
CA ASP A 39 47.81 15.74 -41.68
C ASP A 39 46.53 15.00 -41.26
N VAL A 40 45.80 14.54 -42.28
CA VAL A 40 44.55 13.81 -42.08
C VAL A 40 44.77 12.45 -41.41
N ALA A 41 45.90 11.78 -41.69
CA ALA A 41 46.21 10.48 -41.14
C ALA A 41 46.53 10.57 -39.64
N GLY A 42 47.42 11.50 -39.26
CA GLY A 42 47.73 11.77 -37.84
C GLY A 42 46.52 12.22 -37.05
N TYR A 43 45.63 13.04 -37.63
CA TYR A 43 44.37 13.41 -36.99
C TYR A 43 43.45 12.20 -36.78
N GLN A 44 43.31 11.31 -37.76
CA GLN A 44 42.47 10.11 -37.65
C GLN A 44 42.99 9.13 -36.60
N ASP A 45 44.30 8.91 -36.55
CA ASP A 45 44.93 8.03 -35.55
C ASP A 45 44.77 8.62 -34.14
N SER A 46 45.08 9.91 -33.97
CA SER A 46 44.90 10.58 -32.68
C SER A 46 43.43 10.62 -32.22
N LEU A 47 42.49 10.78 -33.16
CA LEU A 47 41.06 10.71 -32.86
C LEU A 47 40.64 9.30 -32.44
N LYS A 48 41.17 8.25 -33.08
CA LYS A 48 40.88 6.86 -32.74
C LYS A 48 41.37 6.51 -31.34
N ASP A 49 42.61 6.90 -31.00
CA ASP A 49 43.19 6.69 -29.68
C ASP A 49 42.37 7.44 -28.61
N TRP A 50 41.99 8.69 -28.89
CA TRP A 50 41.12 9.47 -28.01
C TRP A 50 39.76 8.79 -27.80
N LEU A 51 39.13 8.27 -28.86
CA LEU A 51 37.85 7.56 -28.77
C LEU A 51 37.96 6.29 -27.91
N GLU A 52 39.08 5.56 -27.99
CA GLU A 52 39.32 4.36 -27.19
C GLU A 52 39.53 4.70 -25.72
N GLN A 53 40.38 5.69 -25.41
CA GLN A 53 40.56 6.20 -24.04
C GLN A 53 39.24 6.71 -23.44
N GLU A 54 38.51 7.51 -24.21
CA GLU A 54 37.22 8.06 -23.77
C GLU A 54 36.19 6.95 -23.50
N LYS A 55 36.18 5.91 -24.34
CA LYS A 55 35.35 4.72 -24.14
C LYS A 55 35.73 3.98 -22.86
N GLU A 56 37.02 3.82 -22.56
CA GLU A 56 37.46 3.18 -21.31
C GLU A 56 37.05 3.99 -20.09
N ILE A 57 37.25 5.31 -20.11
CA ILE A 57 36.89 6.21 -19.02
C ILE A 57 35.39 6.12 -18.71
N ILE A 58 34.53 6.34 -19.70
CA ILE A 58 33.07 6.41 -19.47
C ILE A 58 32.43 5.07 -19.13
N ASN A 59 33.07 3.95 -19.49
CA ASN A 59 32.61 2.61 -19.14
C ASN A 59 33.28 2.06 -17.87
N SER A 60 34.25 2.76 -17.29
CA SER A 60 34.91 2.32 -16.05
C SER A 60 33.90 2.28 -14.89
N PRO A 61 33.92 1.24 -14.03
CA PRO A 61 32.96 1.11 -12.94
C PRO A 61 32.91 2.32 -12.00
N ASP A 62 34.06 2.91 -11.68
CA ASP A 62 34.16 4.05 -10.77
C ASP A 62 33.57 5.32 -11.37
N TYR A 63 33.83 5.58 -12.66
CA TYR A 63 33.27 6.73 -13.36
C TYR A 63 31.76 6.61 -13.52
N VAL A 64 31.27 5.42 -13.90
CA VAL A 64 29.83 5.13 -13.97
C VAL A 64 29.19 5.33 -12.60
N LYS A 65 29.77 4.78 -11.53
CA LYS A 65 29.25 4.93 -10.17
C LYS A 65 29.20 6.40 -9.75
N ALA A 66 30.26 7.17 -9.98
CA ALA A 66 30.29 8.60 -9.65
C ALA A 66 29.23 9.41 -10.44
N ASN A 67 28.98 9.04 -11.70
CA ASN A 67 28.08 9.77 -12.60
C ASN A 67 26.66 9.19 -12.69
N THR A 68 26.26 8.28 -11.80
CA THR A 68 24.91 7.70 -11.75
C THR A 68 24.17 7.98 -10.44
N GLN A 69 24.79 8.71 -9.51
CA GLN A 69 24.19 9.05 -8.20
C GLN A 69 22.99 10.02 -8.31
N THR A 70 22.91 10.81 -9.39
CA THR A 70 21.80 11.75 -9.63
C THR A 70 21.29 11.64 -11.06
N LEU A 71 20.01 11.94 -11.29
CA LEU A 71 19.43 11.96 -12.63
C LEU A 71 20.10 13.00 -13.54
N ARG A 72 20.60 14.09 -12.94
CA ARG A 72 21.39 15.10 -13.66
C ARG A 72 22.73 14.52 -14.14
N ALA A 73 23.42 13.76 -13.29
CA ALA A 73 24.67 13.10 -13.66
C ALA A 73 24.44 11.99 -14.71
N VAL A 74 23.38 11.18 -14.55
CA VAL A 74 22.98 10.17 -15.55
C VAL A 74 22.75 10.81 -16.91
N ARG A 75 22.00 11.94 -16.95
CA ARG A 75 21.77 12.67 -18.20
C ARG A 75 23.08 13.14 -18.84
N LYS A 76 24.03 13.66 -18.06
CA LYS A 76 25.35 14.07 -18.56
C LYS A 76 26.12 12.88 -19.13
N LEU A 77 26.18 11.77 -18.40
CA LEU A 77 26.85 10.54 -18.83
C LEU A 77 26.22 9.96 -20.12
N PHE A 78 24.90 10.02 -20.24
CA PHE A 78 24.20 9.62 -21.46
C PHE A 78 24.56 10.49 -22.66
N PHE A 79 24.70 11.81 -22.47
CA PHE A 79 25.23 12.68 -23.52
C PHE A 79 26.66 12.32 -23.91
N GLU A 80 27.52 11.97 -22.97
CA GLU A 80 28.89 11.52 -23.25
C GLU A 80 28.89 10.22 -24.08
N HIS A 81 28.12 9.20 -23.67
CA HIS A 81 27.96 7.96 -24.44
C HIS A 81 27.42 8.21 -25.85
N ARG A 82 26.41 9.08 -25.99
CA ARG A 82 25.83 9.44 -27.29
C ARG A 82 26.86 10.13 -28.18
N ASN A 83 27.58 11.11 -27.66
CA ASN A 83 28.58 11.87 -28.42
C ASN A 83 29.76 11.00 -28.82
N LEU A 84 30.19 10.08 -27.95
CA LEU A 84 31.20 9.08 -28.26
C LEU A 84 30.73 8.22 -29.44
N PHE A 85 29.53 7.61 -29.33
CA PHE A 85 28.99 6.74 -30.38
C PHE A 85 28.87 7.45 -31.73
N LEU A 86 28.35 8.68 -31.75
CA LEU A 86 28.22 9.47 -32.98
C LEU A 86 29.56 9.97 -33.53
N SER A 87 30.62 9.95 -32.72
CA SER A 87 31.98 10.29 -33.16
C SER A 87 32.77 9.07 -33.63
N THR A 88 32.34 7.84 -33.29
CA THR A 88 33.02 6.60 -33.69
C THR A 88 32.65 6.19 -35.12
N PRO A 89 33.59 6.16 -36.08
CA PRO A 89 33.32 5.70 -37.44
C PRO A 89 32.89 4.22 -37.47
N LYS A 90 31.97 3.88 -38.37
CA LYS A 90 31.67 2.48 -38.70
C LYS A 90 32.74 1.89 -39.63
N GLU A 91 32.62 0.61 -39.97
CA GLU A 91 33.48 -0.09 -40.94
C GLU A 91 33.54 0.61 -42.32
N ASP A 92 32.50 1.37 -42.69
CA ASP A 92 32.44 2.17 -43.91
C ASP A 92 33.13 3.55 -43.79
N GLY A 93 33.79 3.82 -42.66
CA GLY A 93 34.50 5.06 -42.36
C GLY A 93 33.59 6.24 -41.99
N LYS A 94 32.27 6.08 -41.97
CA LYS A 94 31.32 7.17 -41.66
C LYS A 94 30.79 7.07 -40.23
N PRO A 95 30.67 8.19 -39.51
CA PRO A 95 30.04 8.19 -38.20
C PRO A 95 28.55 7.84 -38.30
N PRO A 96 27.98 7.12 -37.32
CA PRO A 96 26.54 6.88 -37.25
C PRO A 96 25.78 8.20 -37.08
N LYS A 97 24.58 8.27 -37.66
CA LYS A 97 23.68 9.44 -37.53
C LYS A 97 22.79 9.40 -36.28
N SER A 98 22.54 8.20 -35.76
CA SER A 98 21.68 7.95 -34.61
C SER A 98 22.08 6.66 -33.92
N LEU A 99 21.72 6.53 -32.64
CA LEU A 99 21.81 5.26 -31.93
C LEU A 99 20.76 4.28 -32.48
N SER A 100 21.08 2.98 -32.48
CA SER A 100 20.09 1.93 -32.74
C SER A 100 19.37 1.56 -31.44
N PRO A 101 18.15 0.98 -31.49
CA PRO A 101 17.44 0.57 -30.27
C PRO A 101 18.25 -0.40 -29.40
N LEU A 102 19.00 -1.31 -30.03
CA LEU A 102 19.90 -2.23 -29.33
C LEU A 102 21.06 -1.51 -28.65
N GLU A 103 21.72 -0.56 -29.32
CA GLU A 103 22.82 0.20 -28.72
C GLU A 103 22.33 1.11 -27.58
N THR A 104 21.15 1.72 -27.74
CA THR A 104 20.51 2.49 -26.66
C THR A 104 20.24 1.61 -25.43
N ALA A 105 19.70 0.40 -25.63
CA ALA A 105 19.48 -0.55 -24.54
C ALA A 105 20.79 -0.98 -23.87
N ARG A 106 21.86 -1.22 -24.66
CA ARG A 106 23.18 -1.59 -24.14
C ARG A 106 23.80 -0.49 -23.29
N ILE A 107 23.69 0.78 -23.71
CA ILE A 107 24.19 1.92 -22.92
C ILE A 107 23.43 1.97 -21.59
N ILE A 108 22.09 1.97 -21.61
CA ILE A 108 21.28 1.99 -20.38
C ILE A 108 21.64 0.82 -19.46
N TYR A 109 21.77 -0.40 -19.99
CA TYR A 109 22.07 -1.60 -19.21
C TYR A 109 23.47 -1.60 -18.59
N LYS A 110 24.46 -1.00 -19.27
CA LYS A 110 25.83 -0.88 -18.74
C LYS A 110 25.96 0.23 -17.71
N THR A 111 25.22 1.33 -17.90
CA THR A 111 25.30 2.50 -17.03
C THR A 111 24.45 2.35 -15.78
N LEU A 112 23.26 1.74 -15.89
CA LEU A 112 22.28 1.67 -14.81
C LEU A 112 21.94 0.23 -14.46
N LYS A 113 21.64 -0.04 -13.19
CA LYS A 113 21.17 -1.36 -12.77
C LYS A 113 19.73 -1.56 -13.26
N VAL A 114 19.56 -2.45 -14.24
CA VAL A 114 18.27 -2.84 -14.80
C VAL A 114 17.92 -4.26 -14.35
N ILE A 115 16.67 -4.46 -13.94
CA ILE A 115 16.13 -5.76 -13.55
C ILE A 115 14.78 -6.01 -14.21
N LYS A 116 14.36 -7.27 -14.23
CA LYS A 116 13.00 -7.71 -14.55
C LYS A 116 12.38 -8.33 -13.30
N LEU A 117 11.17 -7.91 -12.94
CA LEU A 117 10.49 -8.42 -11.74
C LEU A 117 9.79 -9.77 -12.04
N ASP A 118 10.03 -10.77 -11.19
CA ASP A 118 9.61 -12.18 -11.36
C ASP A 118 8.08 -12.36 -11.53
N HIS A 119 7.27 -11.76 -10.65
CA HIS A 119 5.82 -12.02 -10.57
C HIS A 119 4.92 -11.09 -11.38
N GLN A 120 5.50 -10.16 -12.15
CA GLN A 120 4.75 -9.22 -12.98
C GLN A 120 5.31 -9.34 -14.39
N SER A 121 4.65 -10.15 -15.23
CA SER A 121 5.03 -10.48 -16.60
C SER A 121 5.75 -9.33 -17.32
N GLY A 122 7.09 -9.33 -17.31
CA GLY A 122 7.89 -8.34 -18.04
C GLY A 122 8.04 -6.95 -17.41
N LEU A 123 7.68 -6.72 -16.13
CA LEU A 123 7.87 -5.39 -15.54
C LEU A 123 9.36 -5.11 -15.32
N LEU A 124 9.90 -4.18 -16.11
CA LEU A 124 11.25 -3.67 -15.95
C LEU A 124 11.34 -2.72 -14.75
N GLY A 125 12.48 -2.75 -14.08
CA GLY A 125 12.88 -1.76 -13.08
C GLY A 125 14.27 -1.22 -13.38
N ILE A 126 14.45 0.10 -13.28
CA ILE A 126 15.77 0.75 -13.29
C ILE A 126 16.03 1.36 -11.93
N TYR A 127 17.19 1.06 -11.34
CA TYR A 127 17.55 1.61 -10.05
C TYR A 127 17.79 3.13 -10.12
N ASN A 128 17.03 3.87 -9.31
CA ASN A 128 17.17 5.30 -9.14
C ASN A 128 17.93 5.58 -7.83
N HIS A 129 19.20 5.96 -7.94
CA HIS A 129 20.08 6.25 -6.80
C HIS A 129 19.59 7.40 -5.91
N GLU A 130 18.83 8.36 -6.44
CA GLU A 130 18.30 9.49 -5.66
C GLU A 130 17.18 9.05 -4.73
N LEU A 131 16.35 8.10 -5.18
CA LEU A 131 15.16 7.63 -4.46
C LEU A 131 15.38 6.29 -3.74
N GLY A 132 16.45 5.56 -4.08
CA GLY A 132 16.76 4.26 -3.51
C GLY A 132 15.82 3.13 -3.94
N ILE A 133 15.08 3.31 -5.03
CA ILE A 133 14.06 2.37 -5.53
C ILE A 133 14.33 1.98 -6.99
N TYR A 134 13.71 0.89 -7.43
CA TYR A 134 13.58 0.54 -8.83
C TYR A 134 12.34 1.19 -9.43
N GLU A 135 12.55 2.12 -10.34
CA GLU A 135 11.50 2.79 -11.10
C GLU A 135 10.93 1.86 -12.15
N THR A 136 9.63 1.59 -12.07
CA THR A 136 8.93 0.67 -12.99
C THR A 136 7.98 1.38 -13.95
N ASN A 137 7.90 2.70 -13.88
CA ASN A 137 7.01 3.50 -14.73
C ASN A 137 7.58 3.63 -16.14
N GLU A 138 6.86 3.16 -17.17
CA GLU A 138 7.27 3.21 -18.58
C GLU A 138 7.67 4.63 -19.03
N ASN A 139 7.01 5.67 -18.54
CA ASN A 139 7.36 7.07 -18.85
C ASN A 139 8.75 7.47 -18.37
N PHE A 140 9.22 6.89 -17.26
CA PHE A 140 10.58 7.11 -16.76
C PHE A 140 11.61 6.52 -17.74
N PHE A 141 11.36 5.31 -18.26
CA PHE A 141 12.22 4.71 -19.29
C PHE A 141 12.22 5.55 -20.57
N HIS A 142 11.06 6.01 -21.03
CA HIS A 142 10.96 6.88 -22.21
C HIS A 142 11.79 8.17 -22.04
N ARG A 143 11.80 8.75 -20.83
CA ARG A 143 12.64 9.92 -20.51
C ARG A 143 14.13 9.61 -20.61
N LEU A 144 14.58 8.47 -20.08
CA LEU A 144 15.97 8.02 -20.17
C LEU A 144 16.39 7.77 -21.62
N ILE A 145 15.53 7.12 -22.40
CA ILE A 145 15.75 6.86 -23.83
C ILE A 145 15.85 8.17 -24.59
N TYR A 146 14.98 9.14 -24.31
CA TYR A 146 15.02 10.46 -24.95
C TYR A 146 16.33 11.21 -24.70
N TRP A 147 16.97 11.04 -23.53
CA TRP A 147 18.28 11.65 -23.28
C TRP A 147 19.40 11.06 -24.14
N LEU A 148 19.29 9.80 -24.54
CA LEU A 148 20.24 9.14 -25.44
C LEU A 148 19.90 9.38 -26.92
N GLU A 149 18.64 9.24 -27.31
CA GLU A 149 18.21 9.38 -28.70
C GLU A 149 16.85 10.10 -28.81
N PRO A 150 16.89 11.44 -28.87
CA PRO A 150 15.68 12.28 -28.95
C PRO A 150 14.83 12.05 -30.21
N SER A 151 15.39 11.47 -31.27
CA SER A 151 14.71 11.29 -32.57
C SER A 151 13.75 10.09 -32.61
N TYR A 152 13.70 9.27 -31.56
CA TYR A 152 12.87 8.06 -31.56
C TYR A 152 11.37 8.36 -31.53
N SER A 153 10.64 7.61 -32.36
CA SER A 153 9.21 7.45 -32.22
C SER A 153 8.88 6.55 -31.02
N GLN A 154 7.61 6.55 -30.61
CA GLN A 154 7.14 5.66 -29.54
C GLN A 154 7.42 4.18 -29.84
N ALA A 155 7.24 3.75 -31.09
CA ALA A 155 7.50 2.36 -31.50
C ALA A 155 8.98 1.98 -31.29
N ARG A 156 9.92 2.85 -31.70
CA ARG A 156 11.36 2.62 -31.46
C ARG A 156 11.71 2.64 -29.98
N SER A 157 11.10 3.52 -29.20
CA SER A 157 11.32 3.51 -27.75
C SER A 157 10.82 2.21 -27.09
N LYS A 158 9.71 1.63 -27.57
CA LYS A 158 9.23 0.32 -27.11
C LYS A 158 10.14 -0.82 -27.53
N GLU A 159 10.79 -0.73 -28.68
CA GLU A 159 11.80 -1.69 -29.09
C GLU A 159 12.98 -1.70 -28.10
N VAL A 160 13.42 -0.53 -27.61
CA VAL A 160 14.46 -0.44 -26.56
C VAL A 160 14.02 -1.17 -25.28
N LEU A 161 12.78 -0.96 -24.83
CA LEU A 161 12.23 -1.65 -23.65
C LEU A 161 12.27 -3.17 -23.83
N PHE A 162 11.84 -3.67 -24.99
CA PHE A 162 11.90 -5.09 -25.31
C PHE A 162 13.33 -5.65 -25.27
N LYS A 163 14.33 -4.89 -25.77
CA LYS A 163 15.74 -5.29 -25.65
C LYS A 163 16.22 -5.29 -24.20
N LEU A 164 15.85 -4.29 -23.41
CA LEU A 164 16.15 -4.25 -21.97
C LEU A 164 15.55 -5.43 -21.22
N GLU A 165 14.31 -5.81 -21.52
CA GLU A 165 13.65 -7.00 -20.95
C GLU A 165 14.42 -8.30 -21.26
N THR A 166 15.05 -8.36 -22.44
CA THR A 166 15.85 -9.51 -22.87
C THR A 166 17.21 -9.55 -22.16
N LEU A 167 17.79 -8.39 -21.85
CA LEU A 167 19.10 -8.27 -21.20
C LEU A 167 19.02 -8.37 -19.66
N ALA A 168 17.90 -7.96 -19.08
CA ALA A 168 17.77 -7.80 -17.63
C ALA A 168 17.69 -9.13 -16.87
N GLU A 169 18.41 -9.18 -15.75
CA GLU A 169 18.31 -10.29 -14.80
C GLU A 169 16.94 -10.26 -14.10
N VAL A 170 16.36 -11.44 -13.88
CA VAL A 170 15.12 -11.59 -13.12
C VAL A 170 15.43 -11.47 -11.62
N LYS A 171 14.73 -10.59 -10.91
CA LYS A 171 14.85 -10.39 -9.46
C LYS A 171 13.48 -10.37 -8.79
N GLN A 172 13.46 -10.83 -7.54
CA GLN A 172 12.29 -10.72 -6.67
C GLN A 172 12.33 -9.40 -5.89
N GLN A 173 11.15 -8.89 -5.53
CA GLN A 173 11.06 -7.73 -4.65
C GLN A 173 11.54 -8.10 -3.24
N THR A 174 12.18 -7.15 -2.57
CA THR A 174 12.58 -7.32 -1.16
C THR A 174 11.34 -7.48 -0.30
N ALA A 175 11.25 -8.61 0.42
CA ALA A 175 10.09 -9.01 1.22
C ALA A 175 10.32 -8.81 2.73
N GLU A 176 11.52 -8.38 3.11
CA GLU A 176 11.96 -8.16 4.47
C GLU A 176 11.19 -7.00 5.11
N ALA A 177 10.15 -7.33 5.87
CA ALA A 177 9.26 -6.38 6.54
C ALA A 177 9.93 -5.41 7.52
N HIS A 178 11.18 -5.67 7.92
CA HIS A 178 11.93 -4.80 8.82
C HIS A 178 12.73 -3.71 8.10
N LEU A 179 12.81 -3.75 6.77
CA LEU A 179 13.51 -2.75 5.97
C LEU A 179 12.50 -1.80 5.36
N ILE A 180 12.56 -0.53 5.77
CA ILE A 180 11.64 0.51 5.32
C ILE A 180 12.41 1.56 4.52
N PRO A 181 12.24 1.64 3.19
CA PRO A 181 12.85 2.69 2.39
C PRO A 181 12.25 4.06 2.74
N VAL A 182 13.11 5.03 3.06
CA VAL A 182 12.77 6.43 3.36
C VAL A 182 13.58 7.36 2.45
N ALA A 183 13.24 8.64 2.38
CA ALA A 183 13.81 9.57 1.40
C ALA A 183 15.33 9.84 1.51
N ASN A 184 16.02 9.28 2.51
CA ASN A 184 17.46 9.41 2.71
C ASN A 184 18.17 8.09 3.08
N GLY A 185 17.53 6.94 2.88
CA GLY A 185 18.14 5.64 3.16
C GLY A 185 17.12 4.52 3.38
N ILE A 186 17.59 3.40 3.91
CA ILE A 186 16.75 2.26 4.28
C ILE A 186 16.78 2.18 5.80
N PHE A 187 15.65 2.44 6.46
CA PHE A 187 15.57 2.29 7.90
C PHE A 187 15.36 0.82 8.26
N ASN A 188 16.28 0.28 9.05
CA ASN A 188 16.20 -1.09 9.53
C ASN A 188 15.58 -1.11 10.93
N LYS A 189 14.34 -1.59 11.04
CA LYS A 189 13.59 -1.65 12.31
C LYS A 189 14.22 -2.60 13.34
N LYS A 190 15.01 -3.58 12.92
CA LYS A 190 15.71 -4.49 13.86
C LYS A 190 16.90 -3.81 14.53
N THR A 191 17.72 -3.12 13.74
CA THR A 191 18.92 -2.43 14.24
C THR A 191 18.62 -1.02 14.74
N GLN A 192 17.45 -0.47 14.40
CA GLN A 192 17.04 0.91 14.65
C GLN A 192 18.00 1.94 14.02
N GLN A 193 18.58 1.59 12.87
CA GLN A 193 19.56 2.42 12.17
C GLN A 193 19.12 2.72 10.75
N LEU A 194 19.56 3.88 10.25
CA LEU A 194 19.42 4.26 8.86
C LEU A 194 20.63 3.75 8.07
N GLU A 195 20.39 2.82 7.17
CA GLU A 195 21.37 2.26 6.27
C GLU A 195 21.37 3.05 4.93
N PRO A 196 22.51 3.14 4.22
CA PRO A 196 22.54 3.75 2.91
C PRO A 196 21.68 2.97 1.92
N PHE A 197 21.21 3.64 0.87
CA PHE A 197 20.54 2.97 -0.23
C PHE A 197 21.46 1.91 -0.88
N SER A 198 20.86 0.78 -1.25
CA SER A 198 21.57 -0.28 -1.96
C SER A 198 20.72 -0.86 -3.09
N PRO A 199 21.27 -1.04 -4.31
CA PRO A 199 20.58 -1.71 -5.40
C PRO A 199 20.37 -3.21 -5.16
N SER A 200 20.97 -3.78 -4.12
CA SER A 200 20.70 -5.16 -3.70
C SER A 200 19.27 -5.34 -3.17
N TYR A 201 18.68 -4.27 -2.63
CA TYR A 201 17.30 -4.26 -2.17
C TYR A 201 16.37 -3.75 -3.28
N VAL A 202 15.38 -4.56 -3.63
CA VAL A 202 14.45 -4.31 -4.72
C VAL A 202 13.16 -3.76 -4.15
N PHE A 203 13.16 -2.45 -3.89
CA PHE A 203 11.97 -1.68 -3.54
C PHE A 203 11.39 -0.98 -4.77
N THR A 204 10.07 -0.82 -4.82
CA THR A 204 9.35 -0.12 -5.91
C THR A 204 8.62 1.14 -5.43
N SER A 205 8.75 1.47 -4.13
CA SER A 205 8.18 2.65 -3.49
C SER A 205 9.05 3.02 -2.28
N THR A 206 9.03 4.29 -1.88
CA THR A 206 9.78 4.81 -0.74
C THR A 206 8.91 5.80 0.03
N ILE A 207 9.20 6.01 1.32
CA ILE A 207 8.55 7.07 2.10
C ILE A 207 9.19 8.41 1.73
N ALA A 208 8.36 9.39 1.32
CA ALA A 208 8.84 10.70 0.87
C ALA A 208 9.50 11.55 1.99
N THR A 209 9.25 11.20 3.25
CA THR A 209 9.86 11.87 4.41
C THR A 209 11.25 11.32 4.73
N LYS A 210 12.20 12.20 5.05
CA LYS A 210 13.56 11.82 5.50
C LYS A 210 13.53 11.37 6.95
N TYR A 211 14.27 10.31 7.28
CA TYR A 211 14.47 9.93 8.67
C TYR A 211 15.50 10.85 9.35
N ASN A 212 15.13 11.36 10.53
CA ASN A 212 15.98 12.20 11.37
C ASN A 212 15.93 11.72 12.82
N ALA A 213 16.98 11.00 13.27
CA ALA A 213 17.08 10.50 14.64
C ALA A 213 17.02 11.62 15.71
N LYS A 214 17.42 12.84 15.35
CA LYS A 214 17.43 14.01 16.23
C LYS A 214 16.13 14.83 16.18
N ALA A 215 15.11 14.39 15.43
CA ALA A 215 13.81 15.06 15.41
C ALA A 215 13.21 15.15 16.82
N LYS A 216 12.65 16.31 17.13
CA LYS A 216 12.00 16.65 18.41
C LYS A 216 10.53 16.96 18.15
N ALA A 217 9.71 16.84 19.20
CA ALA A 217 8.30 17.19 19.11
C ALA A 217 8.17 18.66 18.65
N PRO A 218 7.47 18.93 17.54
CA PRO A 218 7.28 20.28 17.03
C PRO A 218 6.33 21.05 17.96
N ASN A 219 6.63 22.33 18.22
CA ASN A 219 5.70 23.23 18.90
C ASN A 219 5.36 24.38 17.95
N ILE A 220 4.14 24.39 17.44
CA ILE A 220 3.63 25.38 16.49
C ILE A 220 2.54 26.19 17.19
N ASN A 221 2.94 27.31 17.81
CA ASN A 221 2.03 28.19 18.54
C ASN A 221 1.20 27.45 19.62
N GLY A 222 1.83 26.55 20.39
CA GLY A 222 1.16 25.74 21.41
C GLY A 222 0.55 24.43 20.88
N TRP A 223 0.52 24.22 19.57
CA TRP A 223 0.13 22.93 18.98
C TRP A 223 1.32 21.98 18.87
N ASN A 224 1.13 20.72 19.21
CA ASN A 224 2.03 19.62 18.88
C ASN A 224 1.23 18.39 18.46
N ILE A 225 1.90 17.43 17.82
CA ILE A 225 1.24 16.25 17.26
C ILE A 225 0.71 15.30 18.34
N ASP A 226 1.40 15.16 19.47
CA ASP A 226 1.03 14.21 20.52
C ASP A 226 -0.28 14.65 21.19
N ASP A 227 -0.35 15.92 21.58
CA ASP A 227 -1.55 16.52 22.15
C ASP A 227 -2.70 16.52 21.14
N TRP A 228 -2.42 16.72 19.85
CA TRP A 228 -3.45 16.65 18.81
C TRP A 228 -4.01 15.24 18.62
N LEU A 229 -3.17 14.19 18.62
CA LEU A 229 -3.64 12.82 18.57
C LEU A 229 -4.46 12.46 19.82
N ASN A 230 -4.03 12.93 20.99
CA ASN A 230 -4.78 12.78 22.24
C ASN A 230 -6.15 13.48 22.18
N ASP A 231 -6.17 14.69 21.64
CA ASP A 231 -7.37 15.49 21.44
C ASP A 231 -8.35 14.85 20.44
N LEU A 232 -7.85 14.25 19.35
CA LEU A 232 -8.67 13.49 18.40
C LEU A 232 -9.41 12.31 19.06
N MET A 233 -8.77 11.68 20.04
CA MET A 233 -9.27 10.50 20.75
C MET A 233 -9.90 10.84 22.10
N SER A 234 -10.21 12.12 22.35
CA SER A 234 -10.85 12.60 23.59
C SER A 234 -10.13 12.18 24.89
N GLY A 235 -8.80 12.04 24.85
CA GLY A 235 -8.00 11.62 26.00
C GLY A 235 -7.83 10.10 26.17
N ASP A 236 -8.36 9.28 25.26
CA ASP A 236 -8.20 7.82 25.32
C ASP A 236 -6.79 7.39 24.86
N GLU A 237 -5.90 7.14 25.83
CA GLU A 237 -4.51 6.74 25.58
C GLU A 237 -4.38 5.42 24.82
N GLU A 238 -5.31 4.46 24.98
CA GLU A 238 -5.28 3.19 24.23
C GLU A 238 -5.54 3.43 22.75
N LEU A 239 -6.50 4.31 22.43
CA LEU A 239 -6.78 4.72 21.05
C LEU A 239 -5.65 5.57 20.45
N VAL A 240 -5.02 6.46 21.23
CA VAL A 240 -3.84 7.23 20.77
C VAL A 240 -2.69 6.29 20.39
N LYS A 241 -2.43 5.29 21.23
CA LYS A 241 -1.42 4.26 20.93
C LYS A 241 -1.77 3.49 19.66
N LEU A 242 -3.05 3.18 19.44
CA LEU A 242 -3.53 2.56 18.21
C LEU A 242 -3.31 3.45 16.99
N LEU A 243 -3.56 4.76 17.07
CA LEU A 243 -3.27 5.70 15.97
C LEU A 243 -1.79 5.68 15.60
N TRP A 244 -0.90 5.67 16.59
CA TRP A 244 0.54 5.54 16.36
C TRP A 244 0.93 4.22 15.69
N GLN A 245 0.30 3.10 16.08
CA GLN A 245 0.45 1.82 15.37
C GLN A 245 -0.04 1.93 13.92
N VAL A 246 -1.18 2.58 13.66
CA VAL A 246 -1.72 2.78 12.30
C VAL A 246 -0.75 3.62 11.45
N ILE A 247 -0.18 4.71 12.00
CA ILE A 247 0.86 5.49 11.31
C ILE A 247 2.08 4.61 11.02
N SER A 248 2.60 3.88 12.00
CA SER A 248 3.74 2.98 11.81
C SER A 248 3.50 1.93 10.73
N ALA A 249 2.36 1.24 10.78
CA ALA A 249 1.96 0.23 9.82
C ALA A 249 1.80 0.80 8.40
N SER A 250 1.33 2.05 8.28
CA SER A 250 1.17 2.72 6.98
C SER A 250 2.50 2.96 6.24
N THR A 251 3.61 3.05 6.98
CA THR A 251 4.95 3.19 6.39
C THR A 251 5.53 1.89 5.83
N ASN A 252 4.89 0.74 6.08
CA ASN A 252 5.38 -0.56 5.67
C ASN A 252 4.52 -1.17 4.54
N GLY A 253 5.02 -1.07 3.31
CA GLY A 253 4.34 -1.62 2.12
C GLY A 253 4.54 -3.12 1.89
N ASN A 254 5.27 -3.80 2.78
CA ASN A 254 5.74 -5.18 2.65
C ASN A 254 5.26 -6.10 3.79
N TYR A 255 4.38 -5.63 4.67
CA TYR A 255 3.89 -6.42 5.80
C TYR A 255 2.37 -6.33 5.96
N SER A 256 1.70 -7.48 5.84
CA SER A 256 0.27 -7.59 6.14
C SER A 256 0.07 -7.81 7.63
N TYR A 257 -0.53 -6.82 8.30
CA TYR A 257 -1.06 -6.94 9.66
C TYR A 257 -2.38 -7.71 9.73
N ARG A 258 -2.90 -8.19 8.59
CA ARG A 258 -4.15 -8.96 8.46
C ARG A 258 -5.39 -8.23 9.01
N LYS A 259 -5.31 -6.91 9.07
CA LYS A 259 -6.36 -5.99 9.53
C LYS A 259 -6.54 -4.86 8.51
N GLY A 260 -7.78 -4.60 8.13
CA GLY A 260 -8.19 -3.37 7.45
C GLY A 260 -8.69 -2.37 8.50
N VAL A 261 -8.12 -1.18 8.49
CA VAL A 261 -8.41 -0.10 9.44
C VAL A 261 -9.64 0.66 8.95
N TRP A 262 -10.67 0.76 9.77
CA TRP A 262 -11.88 1.53 9.51
C TRP A 262 -11.96 2.68 10.50
N LEU A 263 -11.73 3.91 10.02
CA LEU A 263 -11.93 5.13 10.79
C LEU A 263 -13.42 5.50 10.70
N VAL A 264 -14.12 5.51 11.83
CA VAL A 264 -15.59 5.67 11.87
C VAL A 264 -15.96 6.86 12.73
N GLY A 265 -16.71 7.80 12.17
CA GLY A 265 -17.17 8.98 12.92
C GLY A 265 -18.10 9.83 12.09
N LYS A 266 -18.87 10.72 12.74
CA LYS A 266 -20.04 11.40 12.15
C LYS A 266 -19.71 12.60 11.25
N GLY A 267 -18.44 12.83 10.95
CA GLY A 267 -17.99 13.98 10.17
C GLY A 267 -17.55 15.14 11.06
N ASN A 268 -16.68 15.98 10.51
CA ASN A 268 -15.92 16.99 11.24
C ASN A 268 -15.26 16.46 12.53
N ASP A 269 -14.65 15.29 12.44
CA ASP A 269 -14.09 14.52 13.56
C ASP A 269 -12.58 14.30 13.41
N GLY A 270 -11.96 14.86 12.37
CA GLY A 270 -10.52 14.79 12.15
C GLY A 270 -10.02 13.57 11.37
N LYS A 271 -10.89 12.62 10.97
CA LYS A 271 -10.51 11.45 10.15
C LYS A 271 -9.72 11.82 8.89
N GLY A 272 -10.26 12.76 8.11
CA GLY A 272 -9.63 13.21 6.85
C GLY A 272 -8.31 13.96 7.09
N THR A 273 -8.17 14.66 8.22
CA THR A 273 -6.91 15.32 8.60
C THR A 273 -5.86 14.29 9.02
N PHE A 274 -6.25 13.25 9.77
CA PHE A 274 -5.40 12.12 10.12
C PHE A 274 -4.93 11.32 8.89
N GLN A 275 -5.84 11.00 7.95
CA GLN A 275 -5.45 10.40 6.67
C GLN A 275 -4.50 11.31 5.87
N SER A 276 -4.72 12.63 5.89
CA SER A 276 -3.82 13.58 5.25
C SER A 276 -2.42 13.60 5.86
N LEU A 277 -2.29 13.41 7.18
CA LEU A 277 -0.98 13.28 7.83
C LEU A 277 -0.24 12.06 7.28
N ILE A 278 -0.91 10.91 7.21
CA ILE A 278 -0.33 9.67 6.66
C ILE A 278 0.08 9.86 5.19
N MET A 279 -0.76 10.48 4.38
CA MET A 279 -0.44 10.78 2.97
C MET A 279 0.75 11.72 2.82
N ASN A 280 0.87 12.75 3.67
CA ASN A 280 2.00 13.67 3.64
C ASN A 280 3.30 12.99 4.11
N LEU A 281 3.21 12.10 5.11
CA LEU A 281 4.33 11.32 5.62
C LEU A 281 4.90 10.39 4.55
N ILE A 282 4.04 9.60 3.92
CA ILE A 282 4.38 8.58 2.92
C ILE A 282 4.73 9.21 1.56
N GLY A 283 4.14 10.36 1.24
CA GLY A 283 4.10 10.92 -0.11
C GLY A 283 2.83 10.48 -0.83
N ARG A 284 2.07 11.44 -1.36
CA ARG A 284 0.76 11.18 -1.99
C ARG A 284 0.87 10.25 -3.19
N GLU A 285 1.97 10.34 -3.92
CA GLU A 285 2.31 9.47 -5.03
C GLU A 285 2.55 8.01 -4.62
N ASN A 286 2.87 7.75 -3.34
CA ASN A 286 3.08 6.41 -2.79
C ASN A 286 1.84 5.86 -2.08
N VAL A 287 0.69 6.55 -2.15
CA VAL A 287 -0.59 6.08 -1.61
C VAL A 287 -1.56 5.75 -2.75
N ALA A 288 -2.22 4.60 -2.67
CA ALA A 288 -3.32 4.25 -3.56
C ALA A 288 -4.64 4.79 -3.01
N SER A 289 -5.41 5.52 -3.82
CA SER A 289 -6.74 6.00 -3.44
C SER A 289 -7.81 5.02 -3.92
N VAL A 290 -8.15 4.02 -3.08
CA VAL A 290 -9.12 2.97 -3.43
C VAL A 290 -10.13 2.80 -2.29
N LYS A 291 -11.40 3.12 -2.58
CA LYS A 291 -12.52 2.89 -1.65
C LYS A 291 -12.89 1.42 -1.58
N ALA A 292 -13.48 0.98 -0.48
CA ALA A 292 -13.80 -0.43 -0.22
C ALA A 292 -14.63 -1.10 -1.33
N GLU A 293 -15.59 -0.39 -1.91
CA GLU A 293 -16.41 -0.87 -3.03
C GLU A 293 -15.62 -1.02 -4.33
N GLN A 294 -14.58 -0.22 -4.53
CA GLN A 294 -13.76 -0.22 -5.74
C GLN A 294 -12.86 -1.45 -5.82
N PHE A 295 -12.64 -2.19 -4.72
CA PHE A 295 -11.88 -3.45 -4.75
C PHE A 295 -12.53 -4.51 -5.65
N ALA A 296 -13.83 -4.41 -5.91
CA ALA A 296 -14.54 -5.27 -6.85
C ALA A 296 -14.44 -4.79 -8.30
N GLU A 297 -13.95 -3.57 -8.56
CA GLU A 297 -13.82 -3.01 -9.90
C GLU A 297 -12.59 -3.59 -10.63
N ARG A 298 -12.79 -3.89 -11.91
CA ARG A 298 -11.83 -4.57 -12.78
C ARG A 298 -10.43 -3.96 -12.78
N PHE A 299 -10.32 -2.63 -12.77
CA PHE A 299 -9.06 -1.91 -12.96
C PHE A 299 -8.53 -1.22 -11.71
N ALA A 300 -9.28 -1.19 -10.61
CA ALA A 300 -8.91 -0.40 -9.43
C ALA A 300 -7.59 -0.87 -8.79
N LEU A 301 -7.39 -2.19 -8.68
CA LEU A 301 -6.20 -2.76 -8.07
C LEU A 301 -4.91 -2.52 -8.87
N SER A 302 -5.01 -2.16 -10.15
CA SER A 302 -3.82 -1.77 -10.93
C SER A 302 -3.14 -0.51 -10.36
N GLN A 303 -3.90 0.36 -9.68
CA GLN A 303 -3.40 1.60 -9.07
C GLN A 303 -2.61 1.35 -7.78
N VAL A 304 -2.73 0.15 -7.19
CA VAL A 304 -2.05 -0.25 -5.95
C VAL A 304 -0.60 -0.68 -6.20
N VAL A 305 -0.27 -1.05 -7.44
CA VAL A 305 1.08 -1.44 -7.83
C VAL A 305 2.05 -0.28 -7.63
N GLY A 306 3.17 -0.55 -6.94
CA GLY A 306 4.17 0.48 -6.62
C GLY A 306 3.75 1.49 -5.56
N LYS A 307 2.70 1.21 -4.76
CA LYS A 307 2.28 2.04 -3.62
C LYS A 307 2.71 1.42 -2.30
N THR A 308 2.72 2.18 -1.21
CA THR A 308 3.06 1.72 0.14
C THR A 308 1.82 1.47 0.99
N CYS A 309 0.79 2.30 0.85
CA CYS A 309 -0.46 2.22 1.62
C CYS A 309 -1.68 2.42 0.71
N ILE A 310 -2.84 1.89 1.11
CA ILE A 310 -4.12 2.10 0.44
C ILE A 310 -5.05 2.88 1.36
N ILE A 311 -5.55 4.01 0.90
CA ILE A 311 -6.50 4.84 1.64
C ILE A 311 -7.76 5.03 0.79
N GLY A 312 -8.91 4.65 1.33
CA GLY A 312 -10.23 4.99 0.77
C GLY A 312 -10.88 6.06 1.62
N ASP A 313 -11.14 7.23 1.02
CA ASP A 313 -11.82 8.31 1.72
C ASP A 313 -13.33 8.34 1.43
N ASP A 314 -14.12 8.58 2.47
CA ASP A 314 -15.57 8.76 2.44
C ASP A 314 -16.29 7.67 1.62
N SER A 315 -16.18 6.42 2.07
CA SER A 315 -17.02 5.34 1.54
C SER A 315 -18.42 5.48 2.14
N GLN A 316 -19.38 5.91 1.31
CA GLN A 316 -20.80 6.04 1.67
C GLN A 316 -21.62 4.80 1.31
N VAL A 317 -20.95 3.68 1.04
CA VAL A 317 -21.61 2.45 0.66
C VAL A 317 -22.25 1.82 1.88
N SER A 318 -23.56 1.56 1.80
CA SER A 318 -24.31 0.92 2.90
C SER A 318 -24.13 -0.61 2.94
N TYR A 319 -23.75 -1.22 1.81
CA TYR A 319 -23.60 -2.67 1.69
C TYR A 319 -22.50 -3.07 0.69
N LEU A 320 -21.55 -3.88 1.15
CA LEU A 320 -20.50 -4.48 0.32
C LEU A 320 -20.85 -5.93 0.01
N ASP A 321 -21.34 -6.17 -1.22
CA ASP A 321 -21.72 -7.50 -1.69
C ASP A 321 -20.50 -8.40 -1.95
N ASN A 322 -19.51 -7.88 -2.69
CA ASN A 322 -18.26 -8.58 -2.99
C ASN A 322 -17.05 -7.89 -2.35
N ALA A 323 -16.79 -8.23 -1.09
CA ALA A 323 -15.60 -7.80 -0.37
C ALA A 323 -14.43 -8.80 -0.47
N GLY A 324 -14.48 -9.76 -1.39
CA GLY A 324 -13.47 -10.82 -1.51
C GLY A 324 -12.07 -10.25 -1.74
N ASN A 325 -11.92 -9.44 -2.79
CA ASN A 325 -10.64 -8.78 -3.12
C ASN A 325 -10.17 -7.84 -2.00
N TYR A 326 -11.08 -7.11 -1.34
CA TYR A 326 -10.73 -6.27 -0.19
C TYR A 326 -10.06 -7.09 0.90
N PHE A 327 -10.68 -8.21 1.30
CA PHE A 327 -10.11 -9.06 2.35
C PHE A 327 -8.83 -9.76 1.91
N SER A 328 -8.74 -10.20 0.64
CA SER A 328 -7.51 -10.78 0.10
C SER A 328 -6.34 -9.80 0.16
N VAL A 329 -6.55 -8.53 -0.21
CA VAL A 329 -5.52 -7.48 -0.07
C VAL A 329 -5.16 -7.26 1.40
N VAL A 330 -6.16 -7.22 2.30
CA VAL A 330 -5.91 -7.09 3.75
C VAL A 330 -5.08 -8.25 4.30
N THR A 331 -5.27 -9.49 3.83
CA THR A 331 -4.55 -10.67 4.31
C THR A 331 -3.27 -11.01 3.55
N GLY A 332 -2.97 -10.33 2.44
CA GLY A 332 -1.84 -10.67 1.58
C GLY A 332 -2.08 -11.93 0.73
N ASP A 333 -3.35 -12.24 0.41
CA ASP A 333 -3.69 -13.32 -0.52
C ASP A 333 -3.60 -12.81 -1.98
N PRO A 334 -3.28 -13.69 -2.95
CA PRO A 334 -3.22 -13.30 -4.36
C PRO A 334 -4.57 -12.76 -4.87
N VAL A 335 -4.51 -11.63 -5.60
CA VAL A 335 -5.67 -11.02 -6.26
C VAL A 335 -5.41 -10.83 -7.74
N PRO A 336 -6.43 -10.99 -8.61
CA PRO A 336 -6.30 -10.64 -10.01
C PRO A 336 -6.14 -9.13 -10.16
N ILE A 337 -5.17 -8.74 -10.98
CA ILE A 337 -4.98 -7.35 -11.42
C ILE A 337 -5.13 -7.30 -12.93
N GLU A 338 -5.92 -6.34 -13.40
CA GLU A 338 -6.06 -6.04 -14.81
C GLU A 338 -5.64 -4.60 -15.06
N ALA A 339 -4.81 -4.40 -16.08
CA ALA A 339 -4.46 -3.08 -16.60
C ALA A 339 -4.95 -2.97 -18.04
N LYS A 340 -5.43 -1.79 -18.43
CA LYS A 340 -5.99 -1.56 -19.76
C LYS A 340 -4.96 -1.92 -20.85
N GLY A 341 -5.34 -2.85 -21.73
CA GLY A 341 -4.48 -3.29 -22.83
C GLY A 341 -3.35 -4.25 -22.44
N LYS A 342 -3.36 -4.81 -21.22
CA LYS A 342 -2.42 -5.84 -20.77
C LYS A 342 -3.17 -7.12 -20.40
N GLN A 343 -2.46 -8.25 -20.43
CA GLN A 343 -3.01 -9.53 -19.96
C GLN A 343 -3.23 -9.47 -18.43
N PRO A 344 -4.34 -10.04 -17.92
CA PRO A 344 -4.55 -10.18 -16.48
C PRO A 344 -3.41 -10.95 -15.82
N THR A 345 -3.01 -10.53 -14.62
CA THR A 345 -2.00 -11.22 -13.80
C THR A 345 -2.45 -11.32 -12.35
N LEU A 346 -1.78 -12.15 -11.55
CA LEU A 346 -1.99 -12.19 -10.11
C LEU A 346 -0.96 -11.31 -9.41
N ALA A 347 -1.39 -10.60 -8.36
CA ALA A 347 -0.50 -9.84 -7.49
C ALA A 347 -0.80 -10.13 -6.02
N VAL A 348 0.22 -10.05 -5.19
CA VAL A 348 0.10 -10.10 -3.73
C VAL A 348 0.41 -8.71 -3.19
N PHE A 349 -0.48 -8.19 -2.34
CA PHE A 349 -0.33 -6.89 -1.72
C PHE A 349 -0.25 -7.04 -0.20
N ASN A 350 0.89 -6.68 0.39
CA ASN A 350 1.12 -6.72 1.84
C ASN A 350 1.02 -5.31 2.44
N LYS A 351 -0.01 -4.55 2.06
CA LYS A 351 -0.13 -3.11 2.36
C LYS A 351 -1.26 -2.88 3.34
N LEU A 352 -1.10 -1.90 4.22
CA LEU A 352 -2.19 -1.50 5.11
C LEU A 352 -3.31 -0.84 4.28
N VAL A 353 -4.54 -1.28 4.51
CA VAL A 353 -5.76 -0.68 3.96
C VAL A 353 -6.44 0.14 5.05
N ILE A 354 -6.62 1.43 4.80
CA ILE A 354 -7.32 2.36 5.67
C ILE A 354 -8.56 2.86 4.94
N GLN A 355 -9.72 2.80 5.58
CA GLN A 355 -10.99 3.30 5.05
C GLN A 355 -11.59 4.29 6.04
N SER A 356 -12.11 5.42 5.57
CA SER A 356 -12.94 6.32 6.38
C SER A 356 -14.40 6.21 5.98
N THR A 357 -15.29 6.22 6.97
CA THR A 357 -16.73 6.21 6.75
C THR A 357 -17.47 6.82 7.94
N ASN A 358 -18.74 7.19 7.72
CA ASN A 358 -19.64 7.60 8.80
C ASN A 358 -20.24 6.40 9.52
N PHE A 359 -20.52 5.32 8.79
CA PHE A 359 -21.07 4.08 9.32
C PHE A 359 -20.44 2.91 8.55
N LEU A 360 -20.07 1.82 9.23
CA LEU A 360 -19.51 0.68 8.51
C LEU A 360 -20.52 0.12 7.49
N PRO A 361 -20.07 -0.19 6.27
CA PRO A 361 -20.88 -0.95 5.32
C PRO A 361 -21.21 -2.32 5.91
N LYS A 362 -22.46 -2.77 5.72
CA LYS A 362 -22.81 -4.16 6.00
C LYS A 362 -22.09 -5.07 5.00
N PHE A 363 -21.61 -6.22 5.48
CA PHE A 363 -20.92 -7.20 4.63
C PHE A 363 -21.81 -8.41 4.38
N ARG A 364 -21.83 -8.92 3.15
CA ARG A 364 -22.51 -10.19 2.82
C ARG A 364 -22.00 -11.37 3.66
N ASN A 365 -20.70 -11.49 3.83
CA ASN A 365 -20.09 -12.57 4.59
C ASN A 365 -20.02 -12.22 6.08
N LYS A 366 -20.93 -12.81 6.87
CA LYS A 366 -21.10 -12.56 8.32
C LYS A 366 -20.29 -13.53 9.21
N SER A 367 -19.17 -14.04 8.72
CA SER A 367 -18.33 -14.98 9.48
C SER A 367 -17.37 -14.28 10.44
N ASN A 368 -17.00 -14.97 11.53
CA ASN A 368 -15.90 -14.55 12.40
C ASN A 368 -14.58 -14.37 11.64
N GLY A 369 -14.40 -15.07 10.51
CA GLY A 369 -13.27 -14.86 9.61
C GLY A 369 -13.26 -13.44 9.03
N THR A 370 -14.40 -12.90 8.62
CA THR A 370 -14.54 -11.51 8.17
C THR A 370 -14.24 -10.54 9.30
N TYR A 371 -14.93 -10.70 10.44
CA TYR A 371 -14.87 -9.74 11.54
C TYR A 371 -13.47 -9.61 12.15
N ARG A 372 -12.71 -10.72 12.27
CA ARG A 372 -11.33 -10.65 12.79
C ARG A 372 -10.38 -9.83 11.93
N ARG A 373 -10.72 -9.53 10.67
CA ARG A 373 -9.93 -8.70 9.75
C ARG A 373 -10.30 -7.21 9.84
N LEU A 374 -11.34 -6.84 10.59
CA LEU A 374 -11.71 -5.46 10.82
C LEU A 374 -10.98 -4.93 12.06
N LEU A 375 -10.43 -3.72 11.94
CA LEU A 375 -9.95 -2.91 13.05
C LEU A 375 -10.71 -1.59 12.99
N ILE A 376 -11.67 -1.40 13.89
CA ILE A 376 -12.55 -0.23 13.86
C ILE A 376 -12.04 0.80 14.87
N VAL A 377 -11.70 2.00 14.39
CA VAL A 377 -11.20 3.09 15.22
C VAL A 377 -12.31 4.15 15.31
N PRO A 378 -12.93 4.33 16.49
CA PRO A 378 -13.98 5.33 16.67
C PRO A 378 -13.37 6.74 16.77
N PHE A 379 -13.85 7.64 15.93
CA PHE A 379 -13.60 9.07 15.97
C PHE A 379 -14.89 9.74 16.48
N GLU A 380 -15.04 9.80 17.79
CA GLU A 380 -16.26 10.28 18.45
C GLU A 380 -16.32 11.80 18.61
N LYS A 381 -15.15 12.44 18.60
CA LYS A 381 -15.05 13.88 18.74
C LYS A 381 -15.70 14.58 17.54
N SER A 382 -16.43 15.66 17.80
CA SER A 382 -16.89 16.59 16.77
C SER A 382 -16.28 17.95 17.03
N PHE A 383 -15.60 18.49 16.02
CA PHE A 383 -15.05 19.84 16.06
C PHE A 383 -16.16 20.84 15.69
N THR A 384 -16.30 21.90 16.47
CA THR A 384 -17.17 23.04 16.16
C THR A 384 -16.36 24.16 15.50
N ALA A 385 -17.02 25.18 14.94
CA ALA A 385 -16.33 26.31 14.30
C ALA A 385 -15.30 27.00 15.22
N ASP A 386 -15.56 27.04 16.53
CA ASP A 386 -14.67 27.66 17.52
C ASP A 386 -13.41 26.83 17.82
N ASN A 387 -13.46 25.51 17.54
CA ASN A 387 -12.44 24.54 17.93
C ASN A 387 -11.75 23.92 16.70
N ASP A 388 -12.24 24.22 15.50
CA ASP A 388 -11.73 23.70 14.24
C ASP A 388 -10.56 24.56 13.72
N ASN A 389 -9.35 24.14 14.08
CA ASN A 389 -8.13 24.77 13.59
C ASN A 389 -7.72 24.21 12.22
N TRP A 390 -8.31 24.78 11.15
CA TRP A 390 -7.98 24.49 9.75
C TRP A 390 -6.48 24.51 9.41
N LYS A 391 -5.67 25.31 10.12
CA LYS A 391 -4.20 25.36 9.93
C LYS A 391 -3.52 24.01 10.19
N ILE A 392 -4.13 23.14 11.00
CA ILE A 392 -3.60 21.80 11.24
C ILE A 392 -3.50 21.05 9.92
N LYS A 393 -4.59 21.00 9.15
CA LYS A 393 -4.67 20.31 7.86
C LYS A 393 -3.92 21.07 6.76
N ASP A 394 -4.01 22.39 6.77
CA ASP A 394 -3.52 23.22 5.67
C ASP A 394 -2.01 23.49 5.73
N ASP A 395 -1.42 23.48 6.92
CA ASP A 395 -0.01 23.79 7.16
C ASP A 395 0.66 22.74 8.06
N TYR A 396 0.22 22.58 9.30
CA TYR A 396 1.03 21.95 10.35
C TYR A 396 1.43 20.51 10.01
N ILE A 397 0.48 19.66 9.59
CA ILE A 397 0.76 18.25 9.21
C ILE A 397 1.52 18.07 7.89
N LYS A 398 1.90 19.17 7.21
CA LYS A 398 2.74 19.16 6.00
C LYS A 398 4.17 19.62 6.29
N ARG A 399 4.42 20.19 7.48
CA ARG A 399 5.73 20.75 7.79
C ARG A 399 6.77 19.66 7.98
N LYS A 400 7.98 19.94 7.50
CA LYS A 400 9.10 19.00 7.49
C LYS A 400 9.46 18.51 8.90
N ASP A 401 9.53 19.39 9.88
CA ASP A 401 9.84 19.06 11.27
C ASP A 401 8.78 18.13 11.90
N VAL A 402 7.50 18.37 11.61
CA VAL A 402 6.39 17.51 12.03
C VAL A 402 6.51 16.12 11.39
N LEU A 403 6.71 16.04 10.07
CA LEU A 403 6.81 14.76 9.38
C LEU A 403 8.04 13.96 9.81
N GLU A 404 9.21 14.61 9.99
CA GLU A 404 10.42 13.95 10.48
C GLU A 404 10.24 13.40 11.90
N TYR A 405 9.55 14.14 12.78
CA TYR A 405 9.23 13.67 14.13
C TYR A 405 8.25 12.50 14.10
N VAL A 406 7.16 12.60 13.34
CA VAL A 406 6.18 11.52 13.18
C VAL A 406 6.82 10.26 12.61
N LEU A 407 7.68 10.39 11.59
CA LEU A 407 8.41 9.26 11.02
C LEU A 407 9.32 8.59 12.05
N LYS A 408 10.04 9.39 12.86
CA LYS A 408 10.91 8.87 13.91
C LYS A 408 10.13 8.01 14.91
N ILE A 409 9.00 8.51 15.41
CA ILE A 409 8.17 7.77 16.36
C ILE A 409 7.61 6.52 15.68
N ALA A 410 6.98 6.68 14.51
CA ALA A 410 6.41 5.58 13.72
C ALA A 410 7.39 4.43 13.48
N LEU A 411 8.64 4.72 13.09
CA LEU A 411 9.64 3.69 12.80
C LEU A 411 10.25 3.04 14.06
N SER A 412 10.18 3.72 15.21
CA SER A 412 10.65 3.16 16.49
C SER A 412 9.71 2.10 17.07
N LEU A 413 8.44 2.09 16.65
CA LEU A 413 7.44 1.15 17.14
C LEU A 413 7.63 -0.24 16.53
N ASN A 414 7.67 -1.26 17.39
CA ASN A 414 7.75 -2.67 17.01
C ASN A 414 6.53 -3.42 17.55
N PHE A 415 5.74 -3.99 16.63
CA PHE A 415 4.54 -4.78 16.95
C PHE A 415 4.19 -5.66 15.73
N ASP A 416 3.66 -6.85 16.01
CA ASP A 416 3.19 -7.80 14.98
C ASP A 416 1.67 -7.80 14.83
N LYS A 417 0.96 -7.29 15.83
CA LYS A 417 -0.51 -7.19 15.88
C LYS A 417 -0.89 -5.82 16.42
N PHE A 418 -1.96 -5.25 15.86
CA PHE A 418 -2.57 -4.07 16.42
C PHE A 418 -3.12 -4.35 17.81
N ASP A 419 -3.03 -3.35 18.67
CA ASP A 419 -3.77 -3.32 19.91
C ASP A 419 -5.27 -3.21 19.55
N GLU A 420 -6.13 -3.88 20.32
CA GLU A 420 -7.57 -3.79 20.15
C GLU A 420 -8.17 -3.24 21.45
N PRO A 421 -8.19 -1.89 21.60
CA PRO A 421 -8.75 -1.20 22.76
C PRO A 421 -10.20 -1.56 23.00
N LYS A 422 -10.69 -1.27 24.22
CA LYS A 422 -12.08 -1.57 24.59
C LYS A 422 -13.09 -0.91 23.63
N ALA A 423 -12.86 0.35 23.24
CA ALA A 423 -13.72 1.08 22.32
C ALA A 423 -13.80 0.41 20.93
N THR A 424 -12.66 -0.03 20.38
CA THR A 424 -12.60 -0.78 19.13
C THR A 424 -13.35 -2.12 19.19
N LYS A 425 -13.20 -2.87 20.29
CA LYS A 425 -13.90 -4.15 20.47
C LYS A 425 -15.41 -3.97 20.63
N GLY A 426 -15.82 -3.00 21.45
CA GLY A 426 -17.24 -2.67 21.64
C GLY A 426 -17.91 -2.33 20.30
N LEU A 427 -17.31 -1.44 19.52
CA LEU A 427 -17.84 -1.04 18.23
C LEU A 427 -17.88 -2.20 17.21
N LEU A 428 -16.93 -3.14 17.29
CA LEU A 428 -16.96 -4.36 16.47
C LEU A 428 -18.11 -5.30 16.89
N ASP A 429 -18.40 -5.41 18.18
CA ASP A 429 -19.51 -6.22 18.68
C ASP A 429 -20.86 -5.60 18.30
N ASP A 430 -21.03 -4.28 18.43
CA ASP A 430 -22.20 -3.55 17.94
C ASP A 430 -22.39 -3.72 16.42
N PHE A 431 -21.29 -3.71 15.68
CA PHE A 431 -21.31 -3.98 14.25
C PHE A 431 -21.75 -5.41 13.93
N LYS A 432 -21.29 -6.42 14.67
CA LYS A 432 -21.74 -7.82 14.47
C LYS A 432 -23.24 -7.96 14.66
N ILE A 433 -23.79 -7.32 15.69
CA ILE A 433 -25.22 -7.34 16.03
C ILE A 433 -26.02 -6.68 14.90
N SER A 434 -25.64 -5.46 14.49
CA SER A 434 -26.33 -4.73 13.41
C SER A 434 -26.18 -5.37 12.02
N ASN A 435 -25.10 -6.12 11.79
CA ASN A 435 -24.86 -6.84 10.55
C ASN A 435 -25.60 -8.18 10.49
N ASP A 436 -25.87 -8.86 11.63
CA ASP A 436 -26.61 -10.13 11.67
C ASP A 436 -27.93 -10.04 12.46
N ASN A 437 -29.04 -9.96 11.73
CA ASN A 437 -30.38 -9.88 12.32
C ASN A 437 -30.79 -11.12 13.13
N VAL A 438 -30.13 -12.29 12.96
CA VAL A 438 -30.36 -13.46 13.82
C VAL A 438 -29.69 -13.26 15.16
N LEU A 439 -28.48 -12.67 15.17
CA LEU A 439 -27.78 -12.33 16.40
C LEU A 439 -28.50 -11.22 17.16
N ALA A 440 -29.00 -10.18 16.47
CA ALA A 440 -29.83 -9.14 17.07
C ALA A 440 -31.08 -9.74 17.74
N PHE A 441 -31.85 -10.55 17.01
CA PHE A 441 -33.00 -11.28 17.57
C PHE A 441 -32.64 -12.11 18.81
N VAL A 442 -31.48 -12.79 18.79
CA VAL A 442 -31.02 -13.57 19.95
C VAL A 442 -30.75 -12.67 21.15
N ASN A 443 -30.05 -11.56 20.95
CA ASN A 443 -29.70 -10.64 22.05
C ASN A 443 -30.93 -9.98 22.67
N ASP A 444 -31.93 -9.64 21.86
CA ASP A 444 -33.13 -8.94 22.35
C ASP A 444 -34.09 -9.89 23.06
N ILE A 445 -34.23 -11.14 22.57
CA ILE A 445 -35.32 -12.03 22.99
C ILE A 445 -34.87 -13.21 23.87
N PHE A 446 -33.66 -13.75 23.70
CA PHE A 446 -33.35 -15.08 24.28
C PHE A 446 -33.16 -15.09 25.80
N ASP A 447 -32.63 -14.02 26.37
CA ASP A 447 -32.44 -13.90 27.83
C ASP A 447 -33.77 -13.64 28.55
N GLU A 448 -34.81 -13.30 27.79
CA GLU A 448 -36.15 -12.98 28.24
C GLU A 448 -37.07 -14.21 28.38
N PHE A 449 -36.69 -15.35 27.78
CA PHE A 449 -37.50 -16.58 27.84
C PHE A 449 -37.50 -17.22 29.22
N VAL A 450 -38.68 -17.66 29.67
CA VAL A 450 -38.82 -18.48 30.90
C VAL A 450 -38.78 -19.98 30.59
N SER A 451 -39.16 -20.38 29.37
CA SER A 451 -39.23 -21.76 28.92
C SER A 451 -37.89 -22.49 28.99
N ASP A 452 -37.94 -23.76 29.37
CA ASP A 452 -36.81 -24.68 29.25
C ASP A 452 -36.70 -25.27 27.84
N PHE A 453 -37.79 -25.34 27.09
CA PHE A 453 -37.80 -25.85 25.71
C PHE A 453 -38.55 -24.92 24.76
N LEU A 454 -37.91 -24.54 23.66
CA LEU A 454 -38.47 -23.66 22.63
C LEU A 454 -38.63 -24.41 21.30
N PRO A 455 -39.87 -24.63 20.80
CA PRO A 455 -40.09 -25.26 19.51
C PRO A 455 -39.50 -24.45 18.35
N THR A 456 -38.91 -25.11 17.35
CA THR A 456 -38.34 -24.43 16.18
C THR A 456 -39.38 -23.68 15.36
N THR A 457 -40.62 -24.19 15.30
CA THR A 457 -41.75 -23.53 14.63
C THR A 457 -42.16 -22.25 15.34
N PHE A 458 -42.19 -22.25 16.67
CA PHE A 458 -42.42 -21.06 17.50
C PHE A 458 -41.34 -20.01 17.25
N LEU A 459 -40.06 -20.39 17.37
CA LEU A 459 -38.93 -19.47 17.15
C LEU A 459 -38.89 -18.89 15.74
N SER A 460 -39.22 -19.68 14.72
CA SER A 460 -39.26 -19.21 13.34
C SER A 460 -40.37 -18.19 13.09
N ALA A 461 -41.53 -18.37 13.73
CA ALA A 461 -42.62 -17.41 13.65
C ALA A 461 -42.31 -16.13 14.43
N LEU A 462 -41.77 -16.26 15.64
CA LEU A 462 -41.39 -15.13 16.49
C LEU A 462 -40.29 -14.29 15.85
N TYR A 463 -39.25 -14.92 15.27
CA TYR A 463 -38.20 -14.20 14.54
C TYR A 463 -38.75 -13.37 13.37
N ARG A 464 -39.72 -13.91 12.61
CA ARG A 464 -40.34 -13.18 11.50
C ARG A 464 -41.17 -12.00 11.99
N ALA A 465 -41.91 -12.19 13.08
CA ALA A 465 -42.71 -11.14 13.69
C ALA A 465 -41.85 -10.02 14.26
N TRP A 466 -40.79 -10.36 15.00
CA TRP A 466 -39.79 -9.43 15.49
C TRP A 466 -39.09 -8.67 14.34
N CYS A 467 -38.73 -9.36 13.25
CA CYS A 467 -38.16 -8.69 12.07
C CYS A 467 -39.12 -7.66 11.45
N GLU A 468 -40.43 -7.93 11.40
CA GLU A 468 -41.40 -6.98 10.88
C GLU A 468 -41.53 -5.74 11.78
N ASP A 469 -41.56 -5.95 13.10
CA ASP A 469 -41.65 -4.87 14.09
C ASP A 469 -40.41 -3.94 14.03
N GLU A 470 -39.22 -4.53 13.90
CA GLU A 470 -37.95 -3.81 13.73
C GLU A 470 -37.73 -3.21 12.33
N GLY A 471 -38.65 -3.46 11.38
CA GLY A 471 -38.51 -3.01 9.99
C GLY A 471 -37.36 -3.69 9.22
N ILE A 472 -36.94 -4.88 9.64
CA ILE A 472 -35.84 -5.65 9.06
C ILE A 472 -36.38 -6.75 8.15
N LYS A 473 -35.76 -6.95 6.98
CA LYS A 473 -36.10 -8.07 6.10
C LYS A 473 -35.67 -9.41 6.73
N PRO A 474 -36.59 -10.38 6.97
CA PRO A 474 -36.26 -11.65 7.59
C PRO A 474 -35.54 -12.60 6.62
N PHE A 475 -34.71 -13.49 7.16
CA PHE A 475 -34.21 -14.65 6.41
C PHE A 475 -35.33 -15.65 6.08
N THR A 476 -35.08 -16.52 5.10
CA THR A 476 -35.95 -17.68 4.89
C THR A 476 -35.93 -18.58 6.13
N LYS A 477 -36.99 -19.38 6.34
CA LYS A 477 -37.08 -20.30 7.49
C LYS A 477 -35.85 -21.23 7.57
N ARG A 478 -35.42 -21.77 6.43
CA ARG A 478 -34.26 -22.67 6.36
C ARG A 478 -32.96 -21.96 6.74
N GLU A 479 -32.75 -20.73 6.29
CA GLU A 479 -31.56 -19.94 6.63
C GLU A 479 -31.52 -19.59 8.12
N PHE A 480 -32.65 -19.15 8.69
CA PHE A 480 -32.77 -18.89 10.12
C PHE A 480 -32.46 -20.14 10.96
N GLU A 481 -33.07 -21.29 10.64
CA GLU A 481 -32.87 -22.54 11.36
C GLU A 481 -31.42 -23.07 11.28
N ASN A 482 -30.70 -22.74 10.20
CA ASN A 482 -29.29 -23.08 10.02
C ASN A 482 -28.36 -22.15 10.81
N LYS A 483 -28.70 -20.86 10.93
CA LYS A 483 -27.87 -19.85 11.60
C LYS A 483 -28.07 -19.79 13.10
N LEU A 484 -29.32 -19.93 13.56
CA LEU A 484 -29.67 -19.80 14.98
C LEU A 484 -28.77 -20.64 15.92
N PRO A 485 -28.45 -21.92 15.63
CA PRO A 485 -27.59 -22.72 16.51
C PRO A 485 -26.24 -22.09 16.83
N ASP A 486 -25.64 -21.35 15.89
CA ASP A 486 -24.31 -20.76 16.08
C ASP A 486 -24.30 -19.71 17.18
N HIS A 487 -25.44 -19.05 17.42
CA HIS A 487 -25.58 -17.97 18.40
C HIS A 487 -26.08 -18.45 19.76
N ILE A 488 -26.74 -19.61 19.83
CA ILE A 488 -27.41 -20.08 21.06
C ILE A 488 -26.80 -21.35 21.67
N LYS A 489 -25.88 -22.03 20.96
CA LYS A 489 -25.29 -23.32 21.38
C LYS A 489 -24.63 -23.35 22.75
N GLU A 490 -24.24 -22.20 23.29
CA GLU A 490 -23.67 -22.11 24.64
C GLU A 490 -24.72 -22.41 25.70
N LYS A 491 -25.92 -21.83 25.57
CA LYS A 491 -27.03 -21.94 26.54
C LYS A 491 -28.10 -22.96 26.13
N TRP A 492 -28.20 -23.33 24.85
CA TRP A 492 -29.29 -24.13 24.30
C TRP A 492 -28.79 -25.29 23.42
N ILE A 493 -29.44 -26.44 23.48
CA ILE A 493 -29.10 -27.64 22.70
C ILE A 493 -30.27 -28.02 21.80
N LYS A 494 -29.98 -28.25 20.51
CA LYS A 494 -30.97 -28.72 19.55
C LYS A 494 -31.40 -30.15 19.89
N THR A 495 -32.70 -30.36 20.09
CA THR A 495 -33.26 -31.66 20.47
C THR A 495 -34.67 -31.85 19.89
N THR A 496 -35.23 -33.03 20.08
CA THR A 496 -36.61 -33.37 19.70
C THR A 496 -37.35 -33.80 20.94
N GLN A 497 -38.35 -33.02 21.35
CA GLN A 497 -39.09 -33.21 22.59
C GLN A 497 -40.58 -32.93 22.38
N ARG A 498 -41.43 -33.35 23.31
CA ARG A 498 -42.84 -32.93 23.33
C ARG A 498 -42.94 -31.58 24.06
N PRO A 499 -43.38 -30.49 23.40
CA PRO A 499 -43.43 -29.17 24.02
C PRO A 499 -44.14 -29.13 25.37
N ASN A 500 -45.27 -29.84 25.50
CA ASN A 500 -46.08 -29.88 26.73
C ASN A 500 -45.34 -30.43 27.95
N SER A 501 -44.37 -31.34 27.75
CA SER A 501 -43.66 -32.00 28.84
C SER A 501 -42.22 -31.51 29.00
N ALA A 502 -41.73 -30.68 28.08
CA ALA A 502 -40.33 -30.24 28.03
C ALA A 502 -40.10 -28.84 28.61
N GLY A 503 -41.11 -28.26 29.27
CA GLY A 503 -40.99 -26.97 29.94
C GLY A 503 -41.19 -25.76 29.05
N PHE A 504 -42.01 -25.86 27.99
CA PHE A 504 -42.47 -24.67 27.26
C PHE A 504 -43.56 -23.93 28.05
N ASN A 505 -43.30 -22.69 28.45
CA ASN A 505 -44.18 -21.88 29.27
C ASN A 505 -45.14 -21.04 28.41
N ARG A 506 -46.35 -21.57 28.23
CA ARG A 506 -47.41 -20.92 27.45
C ARG A 506 -47.94 -19.62 28.07
N ALA A 507 -47.96 -19.54 29.41
CA ALA A 507 -48.54 -18.39 30.08
C ALA A 507 -47.69 -17.13 29.92
N ILE A 508 -46.38 -17.28 29.70
CA ILE A 508 -45.44 -16.17 29.63
C ILE A 508 -44.91 -16.01 28.20
N ASP A 509 -44.18 -17.00 27.67
CA ASP A 509 -43.42 -16.82 26.43
C ASP A 509 -44.32 -16.84 25.19
N LEU A 510 -45.38 -17.67 25.20
CA LEU A 510 -46.38 -17.65 24.12
C LEU A 510 -47.20 -16.36 24.17
N HIS A 511 -47.62 -15.93 25.37
CA HIS A 511 -48.39 -14.70 25.54
C HIS A 511 -47.61 -13.45 25.09
N ARG A 512 -46.32 -13.34 25.47
CA ARG A 512 -45.45 -12.26 25.01
C ARG A 512 -45.27 -12.29 23.49
N ALA A 513 -45.06 -13.48 22.92
CA ALA A 513 -44.96 -13.62 21.46
C ALA A 513 -46.24 -13.20 20.74
N GLU A 514 -47.41 -13.43 21.35
CA GLU A 514 -48.70 -12.97 20.84
C GLU A 514 -48.87 -11.45 20.88
N GLU A 515 -48.00 -10.66 21.52
CA GLU A 515 -48.05 -9.19 21.40
C GLU A 515 -47.78 -8.72 19.96
N TYR A 516 -46.97 -9.48 19.20
CA TYR A 516 -46.70 -9.20 17.80
C TYR A 516 -47.88 -9.63 16.91
N GLU A 517 -48.42 -8.69 16.12
CA GLU A 517 -49.57 -8.97 15.25
C GLU A 517 -49.27 -10.07 14.22
N LEU A 518 -48.09 -10.04 13.60
CA LEU A 518 -47.69 -11.04 12.61
C LEU A 518 -47.52 -12.43 13.24
N PHE A 519 -47.06 -12.50 14.49
CA PHE A 519 -46.87 -13.78 15.17
C PHE A 519 -48.20 -14.53 15.26
N ARG A 520 -49.28 -13.84 15.65
CA ARG A 520 -50.64 -14.42 15.72
C ARG A 520 -51.12 -15.02 14.40
N ARG A 521 -50.66 -14.46 13.27
CA ARG A 521 -50.99 -14.96 11.92
C ARG A 521 -50.11 -16.15 11.51
N LEU A 522 -48.87 -16.20 11.99
CA LEU A 522 -47.88 -17.20 11.60
C LEU A 522 -47.90 -18.45 12.47
N PHE A 523 -48.32 -18.35 13.73
CA PHE A 523 -48.27 -19.42 14.70
C PHE A 523 -49.55 -19.50 15.52
N HIS A 524 -50.16 -20.68 15.56
CA HIS A 524 -51.31 -20.97 16.39
C HIS A 524 -50.99 -22.16 17.29
N TRP A 525 -51.22 -22.01 18.60
CA TRP A 525 -51.04 -23.09 19.55
C TRP A 525 -52.19 -24.09 19.49
N ASP A 526 -51.87 -25.37 19.31
CA ASP A 526 -52.86 -26.46 19.18
C ASP A 526 -52.43 -27.60 20.12
N ASP A 527 -53.21 -27.80 21.18
CA ASP A 527 -52.87 -28.73 22.26
C ASP A 527 -52.71 -30.18 21.78
N ASP A 528 -53.43 -30.59 20.73
CA ASP A 528 -53.35 -31.94 20.18
C ASP A 528 -52.15 -32.12 19.26
N LYS A 529 -51.77 -31.06 18.50
CA LYS A 529 -50.52 -31.07 17.73
C LYS A 529 -49.29 -31.05 18.65
N GLN A 530 -49.34 -30.33 19.77
CA GLN A 530 -48.20 -30.16 20.68
C GLN A 530 -48.04 -31.28 21.71
N LYS A 531 -48.94 -32.28 21.71
CA LYS A 531 -48.70 -33.61 22.31
C LYS A 531 -47.70 -34.45 21.51
N LYS A 532 -47.48 -34.13 20.22
CA LYS A 532 -46.49 -34.82 19.37
C LYS A 532 -45.09 -34.25 19.57
N VAL A 533 -44.08 -35.03 19.21
CA VAL A 533 -42.68 -34.59 19.28
C VAL A 533 -42.40 -33.50 18.24
N ALA A 534 -41.70 -32.46 18.66
CA ALA A 534 -41.28 -31.34 17.82
C ALA A 534 -39.77 -31.12 17.95
N LYS A 535 -39.15 -30.68 16.86
CA LYS A 535 -37.77 -30.17 16.90
C LYS A 535 -37.77 -28.83 17.61
N GLY A 536 -36.78 -28.60 18.47
CA GLY A 536 -36.63 -27.37 19.23
C GLY A 536 -35.29 -27.29 19.93
N TYR A 537 -35.20 -26.35 20.86
CA TYR A 537 -33.99 -26.07 21.62
C TYR A 537 -34.31 -26.19 23.11
N LEU A 538 -33.55 -27.04 23.81
CA LEU A 538 -33.65 -27.23 25.25
C LEU A 538 -32.54 -26.44 25.94
N ARG A 539 -32.88 -25.67 26.96
CA ARG A 539 -31.94 -24.92 27.79
C ARG A 539 -31.01 -25.89 28.51
N LYS A 540 -29.71 -25.63 28.47
CA LYS A 540 -28.74 -26.37 29.28
C LYS A 540 -29.02 -26.06 30.74
N LYS A 541 -29.17 -27.11 31.56
CA LYS A 541 -29.16 -26.94 33.01
C LYS A 541 -27.77 -26.42 33.41
N LYS A 542 -27.74 -25.38 34.26
CA LYS A 542 -26.49 -24.84 34.82
C LYS A 542 -25.71 -25.91 35.56
#